data_AF-A0A7X0TN68-F1
#
_entry.id   AF-A0A7X0TN68-F1
#
_cell.length_a   1.000
_cell.length_b   1.000
_cell.length_c   1.000
_cell.angle_alpha   90.00
_cell.angle_beta   90.00
_cell.angle_gamma   90.00
#
_symmetry.space_group_name_H-M   'P 1'
#
loop_
_entity.id
_entity.type
_entity.pdbx_description
1 polymer ?
#
loop_
_entity_poly.entity_id
_entity_poly.type
_entity_poly.pdbx_seq_one_letter_code
_entity_poly.pdbx_strand_id
1 'polypeptide(L)'
;MTIIELRESIEKHGLITGFDSETRNLIIISKGYQMLGKINQNEAFNVHMNKHFNRVVGTEEQHEIFKAIFDFIKTPINEREGART
;
A
#
# COMPACT_ATOMS: atom_id res chain seq x y z
N MET A 1 -0.60 -3.22 12.64
CA MET A 1 -0.49 -3.71 11.25
C MET A 1 0.86 -3.29 10.69
N THR A 2 1.64 -4.22 10.16
CA THR A 2 2.98 -3.97 9.61
C THR A 2 2.93 -3.60 8.12
N ILE A 3 4.05 -3.11 7.58
CA ILE A 3 4.15 -2.81 6.15
C ILE A 3 4.06 -4.07 5.28
N ILE A 4 4.50 -5.23 5.81
CA ILE A 4 4.40 -6.52 5.12
C ILE A 4 2.95 -6.98 5.07
N GLU A 5 2.21 -6.87 6.17
CA GLU A 5 0.77 -7.19 6.20
C GLU A 5 -0.02 -6.29 5.24
N LEU A 6 0.33 -5.00 5.15
CA LEU A 6 -0.24 -4.10 4.16
C LEU A 6 0.03 -4.58 2.73
N ARG A 7 1.28 -4.96 2.46
CA ARG A 7 1.71 -5.48 1.17
C ARG A 7 0.91 -6.71 0.76
N GLU A 8 0.84 -7.70 1.63
CA GLU A 8 0.11 -8.94 1.41
C GLU A 8 -1.38 -8.70 1.20
N SER A 9 -1.97 -7.77 1.96
CA SER A 9 -3.38 -7.39 1.78
C SER A 9 -3.63 -6.82 0.38
N ILE A 10 -2.74 -5.96 -0.12
CA ILE A 10 -2.86 -5.38 -1.46
C ILE A 10 -2.65 -6.45 -2.55
N GLU A 11 -1.65 -7.32 -2.37
CA GLU A 11 -1.32 -8.40 -3.32
C GLU A 11 -2.45 -9.43 -3.47
N LYS A 12 -3.23 -9.69 -2.41
CA LYS A 12 -4.42 -10.54 -2.45
C LYS A 12 -5.47 -10.07 -3.45
N HIS A 13 -5.52 -8.78 -3.76
CA HIS A 13 -6.41 -8.21 -4.77
C HIS A 13 -5.81 -8.21 -6.19
N GLY A 14 -4.74 -8.98 -6.40
CA GLY A 14 -4.12 -9.17 -7.71
C GLY A 14 -3.30 -7.97 -8.21
N LEU A 15 -2.95 -7.05 -7.31
CA LEU A 15 -2.03 -5.95 -7.56
C LEU A 15 -0.59 -6.36 -7.26
N ILE A 16 0.34 -5.75 -7.96
CA ILE A 16 1.77 -5.92 -7.72
C ILE A 16 2.20 -4.82 -6.74
N THR A 17 3.12 -5.15 -5.84
CA THR A 17 3.74 -4.13 -4.97
C THR A 17 5.26 -4.14 -5.12
N GLY A 18 5.88 -3.05 -4.70
CA GLY A 18 7.34 -2.93 -4.65
C GLY A 18 7.78 -1.84 -3.70
N PHE A 19 9.07 -1.73 -3.44
CA PHE A 19 9.64 -0.65 -2.66
C PHE A 19 10.52 0.23 -3.55
N ASP A 20 10.32 1.53 -3.48
CA ASP A 20 11.20 2.52 -4.07
C ASP A 20 12.59 2.42 -3.40
N SER A 21 13.65 2.23 -4.19
CA SER A 21 14.98 1.94 -3.65
C SER A 21 15.62 3.11 -2.92
N GLU A 22 15.22 4.34 -3.23
CA GLU A 22 15.77 5.55 -2.62
C GLU A 22 14.99 5.92 -1.36
N THR A 23 13.67 5.91 -1.47
CA THR A 23 12.78 6.44 -0.43
C THR A 23 12.15 5.36 0.46
N ARG A 24 12.31 4.09 0.10
CA ARG A 24 11.70 2.92 0.77
C ARG A 24 10.18 3.00 0.89
N ASN A 25 9.55 3.75 0.01
CA ASN A 25 8.10 3.87 -0.06
C ASN A 25 7.51 2.63 -0.71
N LEU A 26 6.40 2.14 -0.18
CA LEU A 26 5.64 1.07 -0.80
C LEU A 26 4.92 1.62 -2.03
N ILE A 27 5.16 1.01 -3.18
CA ILE A 27 4.56 1.35 -4.47
C ILE A 27 3.54 0.27 -4.82
N ILE A 28 2.36 0.70 -5.27
CA ILE A 28 1.28 -0.18 -5.74
C ILE A 28 1.22 -0.07 -7.25
N ILE A 29 1.20 -1.21 -7.93
CA ILE A 29 1.37 -1.33 -9.37
C ILE A 29 0.26 -2.26 -9.91
N SER A 30 -0.31 -1.91 -11.06
CA SER A 30 -1.23 -2.79 -11.78
C SER A 30 -0.50 -3.96 -12.46
N LYS A 31 -1.24 -4.97 -12.90
CA LYS A 31 -0.68 -6.06 -13.74
C LYS A 31 -0.06 -5.58 -15.06
N GLY A 32 -0.46 -4.40 -15.54
CA GLY A 32 0.12 -3.73 -16.70
C GLY A 32 1.34 -2.86 -16.37
N TYR A 33 1.94 -3.04 -15.19
CA TYR A 33 3.11 -2.27 -14.71
C TYR A 33 2.87 -0.76 -14.58
N GLN A 34 1.61 -0.32 -14.45
CA GLN A 34 1.29 1.08 -14.19
C GLN A 34 1.29 1.35 -12.68
N MET A 35 2.02 2.37 -12.24
CA MET A 35 1.96 2.83 -10.85
C MET A 35 0.56 3.38 -10.55
N LEU A 36 -0.07 2.84 -9.51
CA LEU A 36 -1.40 3.23 -9.04
C LEU A 36 -1.34 4.08 -7.77
N GLY A 37 -0.32 3.87 -6.94
CA GLY A 37 -0.13 4.66 -5.72
C GLY A 37 1.20 4.42 -5.03
N LYS A 38 1.43 5.23 -3.98
CA LYS A 38 2.65 5.28 -3.19
C LYS A 38 2.29 5.56 -1.72
N ILE A 39 2.93 4.84 -0.80
CA ILE A 39 2.70 4.91 0.65
C ILE A 39 4.06 5.06 1.34
N ASN A 40 4.22 6.11 2.14
CA ASN A 40 5.39 6.28 2.99
C ASN A 40 5.16 5.65 4.36
N GLN A 41 5.91 4.58 4.65
CA GLN A 41 5.78 3.84 5.90
C GLN A 41 6.22 4.63 7.14
N ASN A 42 7.06 5.65 6.97
CA ASN A 42 7.61 6.47 8.06
C ASN A 42 6.69 7.64 8.44
N GLU A 43 5.58 7.84 7.73
CA GLU A 43 4.66 8.96 7.94
C GLU A 43 3.23 8.46 8.10
N ALA A 44 2.47 9.06 9.00
CA ALA A 44 1.09 8.62 9.27
C ALA A 44 0.10 9.00 8.15
N PHE A 45 0.36 10.04 7.35
CA PHE A 45 -0.64 10.59 6.42
C PHE A 45 -0.15 10.74 4.99
N ASN A 46 0.96 10.09 4.64
CA ASN A 46 1.58 10.19 3.33
C ASN A 46 1.22 8.96 2.49
N VAL A 47 -0.03 8.99 2.02
CA VAL A 47 -0.58 8.01 1.08
C VAL A 47 -1.11 8.74 -0.14
N HIS A 48 -0.58 8.36 -1.29
CA HIS A 48 -0.94 8.96 -2.57
C HIS A 48 -1.47 7.87 -3.50
N MET A 49 -2.78 7.86 -3.73
CA MET A 49 -3.39 7.08 -4.81
C MET A 49 -3.69 8.00 -5.98
N ASN A 50 -3.41 7.56 -7.20
CA ASN A 50 -3.73 8.34 -8.38
C ASN A 50 -5.09 7.91 -8.98
N LYS A 51 -5.58 8.71 -9.93
CA LYS A 51 -6.87 8.47 -10.61
C LYS A 51 -6.97 7.12 -11.34
N HIS A 52 -5.84 6.48 -11.65
CA HIS A 52 -5.84 5.18 -12.32
C HIS A 52 -6.19 4.06 -11.34
N PHE A 53 -5.88 4.20 -10.06
CA PHE A 53 -6.31 3.24 -9.03
C PHE A 53 -7.83 3.01 -9.10
N ASN A 54 -8.61 4.10 -9.04
CA ASN A 54 -10.08 4.04 -9.08
C ASN A 54 -10.65 3.52 -10.42
N ARG A 55 -9.86 3.52 -11.49
CA ARG A 55 -10.27 3.03 -12.82
C ARG A 55 -9.90 1.56 -13.04
N VAL A 56 -8.82 1.11 -12.42
CA VAL A 56 -8.22 -0.22 -12.65
C VAL A 56 -8.72 -1.23 -11.62
N VAL A 57 -8.95 -0.79 -10.39
CA VAL A 57 -9.36 -1.64 -9.26
C VAL A 57 -10.87 -1.59 -9.13
N GLY A 58 -11.53 -2.73 -8.89
CA GLY A 58 -12.98 -2.77 -8.65
C GLY A 58 -13.37 -2.11 -7.33
N THR A 59 -14.63 -1.70 -7.18
CA THR A 59 -15.08 -0.92 -6.01
C THR A 59 -14.97 -1.70 -4.70
N GLU A 60 -15.20 -3.01 -4.72
CA GLU A 60 -15.09 -3.86 -3.54
C GLU A 60 -13.63 -3.97 -3.09
N GLU A 61 -12.72 -4.25 -4.02
CA GLU A 61 -11.28 -4.33 -3.75
C GLU A 61 -10.71 -2.97 -3.32
N GLN A 62 -11.22 -1.86 -3.88
CA GLN A 62 -10.87 -0.52 -3.43
C GLN A 62 -11.21 -0.35 -1.95
N HIS A 63 -12.41 -0.72 -1.51
CA HIS A 63 -12.80 -0.61 -0.10
C HIS A 63 -11.89 -1.43 0.81
N GLU A 64 -11.58 -2.68 0.44
CA GLU A 64 -10.70 -3.53 1.24
C GLU A 64 -9.27 -2.99 1.30
N ILE A 65 -8.71 -2.55 0.18
CA ILE A 65 -7.38 -1.93 0.12
C ILE A 65 -7.35 -0.64 0.94
N PHE A 66 -8.34 0.24 0.80
CA PHE A 66 -8.38 1.47 1.58
C PHE A 66 -8.51 1.20 3.07
N LYS A 67 -9.32 0.20 3.47
CA LYS A 67 -9.41 -0.23 4.86
C LYS A 67 -8.06 -0.69 5.39
N ALA A 68 -7.35 -1.55 4.66
CA ALA A 68 -6.01 -2.02 5.01
C ALA A 68 -5.01 -0.85 5.18
N ILE A 69 -5.06 0.12 4.27
CA ILE A 69 -4.24 1.34 4.36
C ILE A 69 -4.59 2.16 5.60
N PHE A 70 -5.88 2.35 5.89
CA PHE A 70 -6.32 3.09 7.07
C PHE A 70 -5.89 2.40 8.37
N ASP A 71 -5.95 1.08 8.43
CA ASP A 71 -5.51 0.31 9.60
C ASP A 71 -3.98 0.40 9.79
N PHE A 72 -3.22 0.41 8.70
CA PHE A 72 -1.78 0.70 8.73
C PHE A 72 -1.49 2.13 9.22
N ILE A 73 -2.19 3.14 8.70
CA ILE A 73 -2.06 4.55 9.11
C ILE A 73 -2.40 4.74 10.59
N LYS A 74 -3.38 4.01 11.11
CA LYS A 74 -3.76 4.09 12.54
C LYS A 74 -2.78 3.37 13.45
N THR A 75 -1.98 2.43 12.92
CA THR A 75 -0.94 1.75 13.70
C THR A 75 0.14 2.77 14.09
N PRO A 76 0.57 2.84 15.36
CA PRO A 76 1.68 3.69 15.79
C PRO A 76 2.95 3.45 14.97
N ILE A 77 3.70 4.51 14.63
CA ILE A 77 4.87 4.40 13.71
C ILE A 77 5.92 3.40 14.21
N ASN A 78 6.17 3.37 15.52
CA ASN A 78 7.10 2.45 16.17
C ASN A 78 6.66 0.97 16.09
N GLU A 79 5.41 0.69 15.73
CA GLU A 79 4.84 -0.65 15.60
C GLU A 79 4.67 -1.08 14.13
N ARG A 80 4.96 -0.20 13.16
CA ARG A 80 4.86 -0.50 11.73
C ARG A 80 6.07 -1.27 11.20
N GLU A 81 7.18 -1.25 11.94
CA GLU A 81 8.38 -2.05 11.63
C GLU A 81 8.18 -3.52 12.05
N GLY A 82 7.86 -4.37 11.08
CA GLY A 82 7.94 -5.83 11.18
C GLY A 82 7.97 -6.39 9.76
N ALA A 83 8.89 -7.24 9.32
CA ALA A 83 9.89 -8.05 9.98
C ALA A 83 11.26 -7.84 9.31
N ARG A 84 12.30 -7.60 10.11
CA ARG A 84 13.69 -7.87 9.71
C ARG A 84 13.94 -9.36 9.92
N THR A 85 13.78 -10.15 8.88
CA THR A 85 14.35 -11.51 8.76
C THR A 85 14.76 -11.71 7.33
#